data_AF-A0A553QEK3-F1
#
_entry.id   AF-A0A553QEK3-F1
#
_cell.length_a   1.000
_cell.length_b   1.000
_cell.length_c   1.000
_cell.angle_alpha   90.00
_cell.angle_beta   90.00
_cell.angle_gamma   90.00
#
_symmetry.space_group_name_H-M   'P 1'
#
loop_
_entity.id
_entity.type
_entity.pdbx_description
1 polymer ?
#
loop_
_entity_poly.entity_id
_entity_poly.type
_entity_poly.pdbx_seq_one_letter_code
_entity_poly.pdbx_strand_id
1 'polypeptide(L)'
;MHYVSSGPLSLGSVGLLRFFGASWSWSLAAGLGVYLGTGGWKYLYVVVRTAKRDINGLYVLLRVKLALWHHIRNRNTIPYIFAQTVARHPDKPALVYEATRETWTFSQLDQISNAVAHWALSQGWTSGDVVALFMESRPLQVALWLGFAKVGIEAALINFNLRQDSLLHCVGVSGSRGMVFGEELADAISEVSSSLSESMVLFCTGDLRPDQMAALKCQHLDPILASGPRHPPSCTVSKGFNDHLFYIYTSGTTGLPKAAIVVHSRYYRIAAFGYLSFRMKPDDIIYDCLPLYHSAGNIMGVGQCLIYGLTVVVKKKFSATRFWEDCVQHNCTVSP
;
A
#
# COMPACT_ATOMS: atom_id res chain seq x y z
N MET A 1 -25.94 -38.36 6.68
CA MET A 1 -25.86 -39.27 5.52
C MET A 1 -24.46 -39.20 4.95
N HIS A 2 -23.88 -40.37 4.69
CA HIS A 2 -22.45 -40.66 4.58
C HIS A 2 -21.69 -39.88 3.48
N TYR A 3 -20.54 -39.32 3.85
CA TYR A 3 -19.44 -39.00 2.94
C TYR A 3 -18.86 -40.30 2.38
N VAL A 4 -19.06 -40.59 1.10
CA VAL A 4 -18.32 -41.64 0.40
C VAL A 4 -16.99 -41.02 -0.04
N SER A 5 -15.89 -41.62 0.41
CA SER A 5 -14.54 -41.24 0.04
C SER A 5 -14.34 -41.43 -1.46
N SER A 6 -14.00 -40.35 -2.16
CA SER A 6 -13.45 -40.42 -3.51
C SER A 6 -12.03 -40.97 -3.42
N GLY A 7 -11.89 -42.28 -3.59
CA GLY A 7 -10.59 -42.91 -3.78
C GLY A 7 -9.88 -42.32 -5.00
N PRO A 8 -8.56 -42.06 -4.94
CA PRO A 8 -7.82 -41.66 -6.12
C PRO A 8 -7.90 -42.80 -7.14
N LEU A 9 -8.25 -42.47 -8.39
CA LEU A 9 -8.05 -43.36 -9.54
C LEU A 9 -6.59 -43.81 -9.52
N SER A 10 -6.35 -45.03 -9.04
CA SER A 10 -5.00 -45.56 -8.99
C SER A 10 -4.52 -45.75 -10.43
N LEU A 11 -3.26 -45.41 -10.67
CA LEU A 11 -2.53 -45.66 -11.91
C LEU A 11 -2.65 -47.11 -12.42
N GLY A 12 -3.11 -48.05 -11.58
CA GLY A 12 -3.38 -49.44 -11.95
C GLY A 12 -4.53 -49.63 -12.95
N SER A 13 -5.52 -48.75 -12.98
CA SER A 13 -6.66 -48.86 -13.92
C SER A 13 -6.30 -48.49 -15.37
N VAL A 14 -5.36 -47.56 -15.57
CA VAL A 14 -4.81 -47.21 -16.89
C VAL A 14 -3.83 -48.27 -17.40
N GLY A 15 -3.15 -48.99 -16.49
CA GLY A 15 -2.24 -50.10 -16.84
C GLY A 15 -2.95 -51.38 -17.32
N LEU A 16 -4.16 -51.67 -16.80
CA LEU A 16 -4.91 -52.90 -17.12
C LEU A 16 -5.41 -52.94 -18.58
N LEU A 17 -5.73 -51.80 -19.19
CA LEU A 17 -6.19 -51.73 -20.59
C LEU A 17 -5.06 -52.01 -21.61
N ARG A 18 -3.80 -51.84 -21.20
CA ARG A 18 -2.64 -52.21 -22.01
C ARG A 18 -2.44 -53.72 -22.11
N PHE A 19 -2.92 -54.49 -21.11
CA PHE A 19 -2.84 -55.96 -21.08
C PHE A 19 -3.71 -56.61 -22.19
N PHE A 20 -4.68 -55.87 -22.76
CA PHE A 20 -5.56 -56.31 -23.83
C PHE A 20 -5.26 -55.65 -25.20
N GLY A 21 -4.10 -55.02 -25.37
CA GLY A 21 -3.67 -54.47 -26.67
C GLY A 21 -4.34 -53.17 -27.11
N ALA A 22 -5.05 -52.47 -26.22
CA ALA A 22 -5.65 -51.18 -26.53
C ALA A 22 -4.57 -50.08 -26.67
N SER A 23 -4.74 -49.20 -27.66
CA SER A 23 -3.87 -48.03 -27.82
C SER A 23 -4.03 -47.07 -26.65
N TRP A 24 -3.01 -46.22 -26.43
CA TRP A 24 -3.02 -45.21 -25.38
C TRP A 24 -4.24 -44.28 -25.45
N SER A 25 -4.67 -43.95 -26.67
CA SER A 25 -5.88 -43.15 -26.93
C SER A 25 -7.15 -43.81 -26.37
N TRP A 26 -7.33 -45.12 -26.58
CA TRP A 26 -8.50 -45.85 -26.08
C TRP A 26 -8.46 -46.04 -24.57
N SER A 27 -7.26 -46.25 -23.99
CA SER A 27 -7.09 -46.37 -22.54
C SER A 27 -7.40 -45.05 -21.81
N LEU A 28 -6.97 -43.92 -22.37
CA LEU A 28 -7.32 -42.59 -21.88
C LEU A 28 -8.81 -42.27 -22.05
N ALA A 29 -9.40 -42.64 -23.19
CA ALA A 29 -10.83 -42.43 -23.43
C ALA A 29 -11.70 -43.24 -22.46
N ALA A 30 -11.36 -44.51 -22.22
CA ALA A 30 -12.05 -45.35 -21.24
C ALA A 30 -11.86 -44.83 -19.80
N GLY A 31 -10.64 -44.41 -19.42
CA GLY A 31 -10.37 -43.79 -18.13
C GLY A 31 -11.14 -42.48 -17.90
N LEU A 32 -11.23 -41.63 -18.94
CA LEU A 32 -12.05 -40.42 -18.91
C LEU A 32 -13.54 -40.75 -18.81
N GLY A 33 -14.02 -41.76 -19.54
CA GLY A 33 -15.41 -42.25 -19.47
C GLY A 33 -15.80 -42.73 -18.06
N VAL A 34 -14.94 -43.54 -17.43
CA VAL A 34 -15.14 -43.99 -16.03
C VAL A 34 -15.10 -42.82 -15.05
N TYR A 35 -14.14 -41.89 -15.22
CA TYR A 35 -14.05 -40.68 -14.38
C TYR A 35 -15.30 -39.81 -14.48
N LEU A 36 -15.79 -39.56 -15.69
CA LEU A 36 -17.00 -38.77 -15.91
C LEU A 36 -18.24 -39.50 -15.37
N GLY A 37 -18.35 -40.81 -15.58
CA GLY A 37 -19.46 -41.66 -15.11
C GLY A 37 -19.54 -41.84 -13.59
N THR A 38 -18.41 -41.74 -12.88
CA THR A 38 -18.33 -41.84 -11.41
C THR A 38 -18.50 -40.50 -10.69
N GLY A 39 -18.83 -39.43 -11.40
CA GLY A 39 -19.12 -38.11 -10.84
C GLY A 39 -18.08 -37.02 -11.13
N GLY A 40 -17.00 -37.35 -11.85
CA GLY A 40 -15.99 -36.39 -12.32
C GLY A 40 -16.52 -35.33 -13.28
N TRP A 41 -17.69 -35.53 -13.88
CA TRP A 41 -18.39 -34.49 -14.67
C TRP A 41 -18.65 -33.21 -13.87
N LYS A 42 -18.92 -33.32 -12.55
CA LYS A 42 -19.08 -32.13 -11.68
C LYS A 42 -17.78 -31.33 -11.59
N TYR A 43 -16.63 -31.99 -11.54
CA TYR A 43 -15.33 -31.34 -11.52
C TYR A 43 -14.99 -30.71 -12.88
N LEU A 44 -15.22 -31.43 -13.98
CA LEU A 44 -15.04 -30.88 -15.33
C LEU A 44 -15.94 -29.66 -15.58
N TYR A 45 -17.20 -29.73 -15.14
CA TYR A 45 -18.13 -28.61 -15.17
C TYR A 45 -17.61 -27.40 -14.39
N VAL A 46 -17.12 -27.59 -13.17
CA VAL A 46 -16.50 -26.52 -12.37
C VAL A 46 -15.29 -25.94 -13.09
N VAL A 47 -14.37 -26.78 -13.59
CA VAL A 47 -13.18 -26.35 -14.33
C VAL A 47 -13.55 -25.51 -15.55
N VAL A 48 -14.51 -25.95 -16.36
CA VAL A 48 -14.96 -25.20 -17.54
C VAL A 48 -15.63 -23.88 -17.12
N ARG A 49 -16.45 -23.89 -16.07
CA ARG A 49 -17.12 -22.69 -15.55
C ARG A 49 -16.14 -21.69 -14.94
N THR A 50 -15.04 -22.14 -14.33
CA THR A 50 -14.03 -21.27 -13.71
C THR A 50 -12.85 -20.97 -14.63
N ALA A 51 -12.69 -21.68 -15.77
CA ALA A 51 -11.54 -21.57 -16.67
C ALA A 51 -11.22 -20.12 -17.05
N LYS A 52 -12.24 -19.32 -17.42
CA LYS A 52 -12.03 -17.90 -17.76
C LYS A 52 -11.45 -17.11 -16.58
N ARG A 53 -11.96 -17.31 -15.37
CA ARG A 53 -11.45 -16.67 -14.15
C ARG A 53 -10.03 -17.13 -13.86
N ASP A 54 -9.79 -18.43 -13.95
CA ASP A 54 -8.51 -19.04 -13.58
C ASP A 54 -7.40 -18.67 -14.59
N ILE A 55 -7.72 -18.61 -15.89
CA ILE A 55 -6.83 -18.10 -16.95
C ILE A 55 -6.50 -16.62 -16.71
N ASN A 56 -7.50 -15.79 -16.37
CA ASN A 56 -7.25 -14.39 -16.03
C ASN A 56 -6.37 -14.27 -14.78
N GLY A 57 -6.64 -15.08 -13.74
CA GLY A 57 -5.82 -15.13 -12.54
C GLY A 57 -4.37 -15.50 -12.84
N LEU A 58 -4.15 -16.53 -13.67
CA LEU A 58 -2.82 -16.92 -14.13
C LEU A 58 -2.13 -15.81 -14.93
N TYR A 59 -2.86 -15.14 -15.84
CA TYR A 59 -2.34 -14.00 -16.59
C TYR A 59 -1.87 -12.88 -15.65
N VAL A 60 -2.69 -12.49 -14.67
CA VAL A 60 -2.32 -11.48 -13.67
C VAL A 60 -1.08 -11.92 -12.88
N LEU A 61 -1.06 -13.16 -12.39
CA LEU A 61 0.08 -13.72 -11.64
C LEU A 61 1.39 -13.65 -12.44
N LEU A 62 1.36 -14.06 -13.70
CA LEU A 62 2.53 -14.04 -14.59
C LEU A 62 3.00 -12.61 -14.86
N ARG A 63 2.07 -11.69 -15.18
CA ARG A 63 2.38 -10.27 -15.42
C ARG A 63 3.03 -9.61 -14.21
N VAL A 64 2.45 -9.79 -13.02
CA VAL A 64 3.01 -9.25 -11.76
C VAL A 64 4.38 -9.87 -11.49
N LYS A 65 4.54 -11.18 -11.66
CA LYS A 65 5.82 -11.87 -11.44
C LYS A 65 6.93 -11.37 -12.36
N LEU A 66 6.64 -11.18 -13.64
CA LEU A 66 7.60 -10.65 -14.62
C LEU A 66 8.00 -9.20 -14.28
N ALA A 67 7.03 -8.36 -13.93
CA ALA A 67 7.28 -6.98 -13.55
C ALA A 67 8.12 -6.90 -12.25
N LEU A 68 7.78 -7.71 -11.23
CA LEU A 68 8.57 -7.82 -10.01
C LEU A 68 10.01 -8.24 -10.32
N TRP A 69 10.22 -9.25 -11.16
CA TRP A 69 11.55 -9.70 -11.54
C TRP A 69 12.38 -8.58 -12.19
N HIS A 70 11.78 -7.79 -13.09
CA HIS A 70 12.41 -6.63 -13.69
C HIS A 70 12.84 -5.59 -12.64
N HIS A 71 11.93 -5.20 -11.72
CA HIS A 71 12.23 -4.19 -10.70
C HIS A 71 13.23 -4.69 -9.64
N ILE A 72 13.20 -5.98 -9.28
CA ILE A 72 14.21 -6.60 -8.41
C ILE A 72 15.58 -6.51 -9.08
N ARG A 73 15.70 -6.93 -10.33
CA ARG A 73 16.98 -6.96 -11.07
C ARG A 73 17.59 -5.55 -11.22
N ASN A 74 16.75 -4.55 -11.45
CA ASN A 74 17.18 -3.16 -11.63
C ASN A 74 17.24 -2.36 -10.32
N ARG A 75 16.92 -2.98 -9.18
CA ARG A 75 16.85 -2.33 -7.85
C ARG A 75 15.94 -1.09 -7.83
N ASN A 76 14.91 -1.05 -8.67
CA ASN A 76 13.99 0.08 -8.78
C ASN A 76 13.17 0.23 -7.48
N THR A 77 13.29 1.35 -6.77
CA THR A 77 12.48 1.64 -5.58
C THR A 77 11.14 2.28 -5.96
N ILE A 78 10.20 2.39 -5.01
CA ILE A 78 8.92 3.08 -5.27
C ILE A 78 9.12 4.55 -5.68
N PRO A 79 9.98 5.35 -5.04
CA PRO A 79 10.28 6.71 -5.51
C PRO A 79 10.81 6.76 -6.95
N TYR A 80 11.65 5.81 -7.36
CA TYR A 80 12.12 5.72 -8.73
C TYR A 80 10.98 5.45 -9.72
N ILE A 81 10.11 4.48 -9.41
CA ILE A 81 8.94 4.17 -10.25
C ILE A 81 8.00 5.38 -10.32
N PHE A 82 7.78 6.07 -9.20
CA PHE A 82 6.96 7.28 -9.16
C PHE A 82 7.55 8.40 -10.01
N ALA A 83 8.87 8.63 -9.98
CA ALA A 83 9.52 9.62 -10.85
C ALA A 83 9.28 9.33 -12.35
N GLN A 84 9.25 8.05 -12.75
CA GLN A 84 8.87 7.67 -14.11
C GLN A 84 7.39 7.97 -14.42
N THR A 85 6.50 7.77 -13.45
CA THR A 85 5.08 8.14 -13.56
C THR A 85 4.90 9.65 -13.71
N VAL A 86 5.61 10.44 -12.89
CA VAL A 86 5.61 11.91 -12.95
C VAL A 86 6.07 12.41 -14.32
N ALA A 87 7.14 11.82 -14.88
CA ALA A 87 7.65 12.19 -16.19
C ALA A 87 6.63 11.93 -17.33
N ARG A 88 5.72 10.96 -17.17
CA ARG A 88 4.68 10.65 -18.17
C ARG A 88 3.43 11.50 -18.01
N HIS A 89 3.11 11.93 -16.79
CA HIS A 89 1.83 12.57 -16.44
C HIS A 89 2.00 13.80 -15.53
N PRO A 90 2.89 14.76 -15.83
CA PRO A 90 3.29 15.80 -14.88
C PRO A 90 2.13 16.66 -14.40
N ASP A 91 1.23 17.04 -15.32
CA ASP A 91 0.11 17.96 -15.07
C ASP A 91 -1.19 17.24 -14.72
N LYS A 92 -1.21 15.90 -14.74
CA LYS A 92 -2.40 15.14 -14.38
C LYS A 92 -2.66 15.25 -12.88
N PRO A 93 -3.93 15.41 -12.44
CA PRO A 93 -4.28 15.28 -11.03
C PRO A 93 -3.84 13.94 -10.44
N ALA A 94 -3.01 13.97 -9.40
CA ALA A 94 -2.55 12.79 -8.67
C ALA A 94 -3.42 12.54 -7.44
N LEU A 95 -3.44 13.51 -6.52
CA LEU A 95 -4.19 13.42 -5.26
C LEU A 95 -5.16 14.59 -5.15
N VAL A 96 -6.42 14.30 -4.84
CA VAL A 96 -7.44 15.30 -4.53
C VAL A 96 -7.83 15.11 -3.07
N TYR A 97 -7.78 16.15 -2.25
CA TYR A 97 -8.27 16.07 -0.88
C TYR A 97 -9.76 16.39 -0.85
N GLU A 98 -10.60 15.43 -0.47
CA GLU A 98 -12.05 15.62 -0.49
C GLU A 98 -12.51 16.79 0.40
N ALA A 99 -11.89 16.94 1.58
CA ALA A 99 -12.31 17.94 2.57
C ALA A 99 -12.11 19.40 2.11
N THR A 100 -11.03 19.68 1.38
CA THR A 100 -10.69 21.05 0.92
C THR A 100 -10.86 21.25 -0.58
N ARG A 101 -11.06 20.16 -1.33
CA ARG A 101 -10.99 20.09 -2.81
C ARG A 101 -9.65 20.49 -3.40
N GLU A 102 -8.62 20.63 -2.57
CA GLU A 102 -7.26 20.85 -3.04
C GLU A 102 -6.82 19.69 -3.92
N THR A 103 -6.20 20.01 -5.05
CA THR A 103 -5.71 19.03 -6.01
C THR A 103 -4.22 19.21 -6.22
N TRP A 104 -3.45 18.14 -6.01
CA TRP A 104 -2.04 18.08 -6.36
C TRP A 104 -1.87 17.28 -7.64
N THR A 105 -1.19 17.86 -8.62
CA THR A 105 -0.71 17.13 -9.79
C THR A 105 0.44 16.19 -9.43
N PHE A 106 0.82 15.30 -10.35
CA PHE A 106 2.01 14.45 -10.16
C PHE A 106 3.27 15.27 -9.92
N SER A 107 3.47 16.37 -10.67
CA SER A 107 4.61 17.27 -10.47
C SER A 107 4.58 17.94 -9.10
N GLN A 108 3.41 18.41 -8.64
CA GLN A 108 3.29 19.05 -7.33
C GLN A 108 3.55 18.05 -6.19
N LEU A 109 3.00 16.84 -6.27
CA LEU A 109 3.29 15.78 -5.29
C LEU A 109 4.78 15.43 -5.26
N ASP A 110 5.45 15.38 -6.42
CA ASP A 110 6.89 15.16 -6.49
C ASP A 110 7.68 16.29 -5.83
N GLN A 111 7.32 17.54 -6.11
CA GLN A 111 7.95 18.73 -5.53
C GLN A 111 7.76 18.84 -4.01
N ILE A 112 6.58 18.48 -3.49
CA ILE A 112 6.31 18.49 -2.05
C ILE A 112 7.07 17.34 -1.38
N SER A 113 7.09 16.14 -1.96
CA SER A 113 7.90 15.04 -1.44
C SER A 113 9.41 15.30 -1.54
N ASN A 114 9.87 16.09 -2.52
CA ASN A 114 11.25 16.58 -2.57
C ASN A 114 11.54 17.55 -1.41
N ALA A 115 10.63 18.48 -1.10
CA ALA A 115 10.79 19.37 0.06
C ALA A 115 10.86 18.59 1.37
N VAL A 116 10.03 17.56 1.53
CA VAL A 116 10.11 16.63 2.67
C VAL A 116 11.48 15.95 2.73
N ALA A 117 12.00 15.47 1.60
CA ALA A 117 13.31 14.82 1.54
C ALA A 117 14.44 15.77 2.00
N HIS A 118 14.44 17.02 1.53
CA HIS A 118 15.42 18.03 1.97
C HIS A 118 15.29 18.35 3.46
N TRP A 119 14.06 18.51 3.96
CA TRP A 119 13.82 18.70 5.38
C TRP A 119 14.31 17.52 6.22
N ALA A 120 14.03 16.28 5.81
CA ALA A 120 14.45 15.10 6.53
C ALA A 120 15.99 15.00 6.60
N LEU A 121 16.68 15.32 5.50
CA LEU A 121 18.15 15.41 5.50
C LEU A 121 18.67 16.53 6.41
N SER A 122 17.97 17.68 6.49
CA SER A 122 18.36 18.78 7.38
C SER A 122 18.23 18.43 8.86
N GLN A 123 17.44 17.41 9.22
CA GLN A 123 17.38 16.87 10.59
C GLN A 123 18.56 15.95 10.93
N GLY A 124 19.44 15.65 9.97
CA GLY A 124 20.53 14.70 10.15
C GLY A 124 20.08 13.25 10.23
N TRP A 125 18.87 12.95 9.75
CA TRP A 125 18.40 11.57 9.56
C TRP A 125 19.03 10.97 8.30
N THR A 126 19.28 9.67 8.37
CA THR A 126 20.01 8.90 7.37
C THR A 126 19.21 7.68 6.94
N SER A 127 19.65 7.02 5.87
CA SER A 127 18.97 5.82 5.37
C SER A 127 18.86 4.73 6.45
N GLY A 128 17.65 4.24 6.69
CA GLY A 128 17.35 3.26 7.74
C GLY A 128 16.83 3.88 9.04
N ASP A 129 16.95 5.19 9.23
CA ASP A 129 16.25 5.88 10.32
C ASP A 129 14.74 5.84 10.11
N VAL A 130 13.99 5.85 11.22
CA VAL A 130 12.53 5.75 11.21
C VAL A 130 11.89 7.04 11.72
N VAL A 131 10.86 7.52 11.02
CA VAL A 131 10.06 8.69 11.43
C VAL A 131 8.60 8.28 11.54
N ALA A 132 8.00 8.50 12.72
CA ALA A 132 6.60 8.20 12.96
C ALA A 132 5.69 9.23 12.28
N LEU A 133 4.64 8.75 11.60
CA LEU A 133 3.57 9.56 11.06
C LEU A 133 2.29 9.24 11.83
N PHE A 134 1.82 10.19 12.62
CA PHE A 134 0.64 10.08 13.46
C PHE A 134 -0.34 11.22 13.12
N MET A 135 -1.12 11.00 12.06
CA MET A 135 -2.03 12.00 11.51
C MET A 135 -3.16 11.30 10.77
N GLU A 136 -4.28 11.99 10.61
CA GLU A 136 -5.38 11.49 9.78
C GLU A 136 -5.04 11.49 8.29
N SER A 137 -5.77 10.67 7.54
CA SER A 137 -5.60 10.51 6.09
C SER A 137 -5.77 11.84 5.35
N ARG A 138 -4.68 12.36 4.79
CA ARG A 138 -4.63 13.53 3.90
C ARG A 138 -3.46 13.40 2.91
N PRO A 139 -3.46 14.11 1.76
CA PRO A 139 -2.38 14.01 0.77
C PRO A 139 -0.97 14.24 1.33
N LEU A 140 -0.82 15.13 2.32
CA LEU A 140 0.46 15.39 2.97
C LEU A 140 1.09 14.11 3.56
N GLN A 141 0.30 13.19 4.12
CA GLN A 141 0.82 11.93 4.64
C GLN A 141 1.53 11.12 3.54
N VAL A 142 1.02 11.16 2.30
CA VAL A 142 1.63 10.51 1.14
C VAL A 142 2.95 11.18 0.78
N ALA A 143 2.96 12.52 0.71
CA ALA A 143 4.18 13.27 0.43
C ALA A 143 5.27 13.05 1.49
N LEU A 144 4.87 12.91 2.76
CA LEU A 144 5.78 12.66 3.88
C LEU A 144 6.51 11.32 3.74
N TRP A 145 5.78 10.20 3.67
CA TRP A 145 6.45 8.91 3.56
C TRP A 145 7.20 8.75 2.24
N LEU A 146 6.70 9.35 1.15
CA LEU A 146 7.37 9.31 -0.15
C LEU A 146 8.67 10.11 -0.14
N GLY A 147 8.68 11.28 0.52
CA GLY A 147 9.88 12.09 0.72
C GLY A 147 10.93 11.40 1.58
N PHE A 148 10.52 10.75 2.68
CA PHE A 148 11.40 9.89 3.46
C PHE A 148 12.02 8.77 2.62
N ALA A 149 11.20 8.09 1.82
CA ALA A 149 11.65 7.00 0.96
C ALA A 149 12.66 7.47 -0.11
N LYS A 150 12.57 8.72 -0.60
CA LYS A 150 13.54 9.30 -1.56
C LYS A 150 14.95 9.37 -0.98
N VAL A 151 15.08 9.48 0.34
CA VAL A 151 16.36 9.60 1.07
C VAL A 151 16.68 8.35 1.90
N GLY A 152 15.90 7.28 1.74
CA GLY A 152 16.10 5.98 2.41
C GLY A 152 15.62 5.91 3.85
N ILE A 153 14.94 6.95 4.34
CA ILE A 153 14.30 6.98 5.65
C ILE A 153 12.98 6.21 5.55
N GLU A 154 12.63 5.51 6.63
CA GLU A 154 11.45 4.66 6.71
C GLU A 154 10.35 5.37 7.52
N ALA A 155 9.11 5.34 7.04
CA ALA A 155 7.99 5.89 7.81
C ALA A 155 7.41 4.82 8.74
N ALA A 156 7.04 5.18 9.97
CA ALA A 156 6.15 4.35 10.79
C ALA A 156 4.74 4.92 10.74
N LEU A 157 3.83 4.25 10.01
CA LEU A 157 2.47 4.73 9.79
C LEU A 157 1.58 4.29 10.96
N ILE A 158 1.39 5.18 11.94
CA ILE A 158 0.70 4.87 13.19
C ILE A 158 -0.81 5.12 13.03
N ASN A 159 -1.61 4.20 13.56
CA ASN A 159 -3.06 4.36 13.61
C ASN A 159 -3.43 5.54 14.52
N PHE A 160 -4.03 6.58 13.93
CA PHE A 160 -4.41 7.83 14.62
C PHE A 160 -5.46 7.66 15.72
N ASN A 161 -6.11 6.50 15.84
CA ASN A 161 -7.06 6.22 16.92
C ASN A 161 -6.37 5.71 18.22
N LEU A 162 -5.06 5.43 18.18
CA LEU A 162 -4.34 4.93 19.34
C LEU A 162 -4.10 6.03 20.36
N ARG A 163 -4.16 5.66 21.65
CA ARG A 163 -3.92 6.54 22.80
C ARG A 163 -2.98 5.86 23.79
N GLN A 164 -2.38 6.67 24.66
CA GLN A 164 -1.63 6.22 25.83
C GLN A 164 -0.62 5.09 25.51
N ASP A 165 -0.63 4.00 26.27
CA ASP A 165 0.31 2.88 26.16
C ASP A 165 0.35 2.23 24.78
N SER A 166 -0.79 2.18 24.08
CA SER A 166 -0.83 1.60 22.73
C SER A 166 -0.11 2.47 21.70
N LEU A 167 -0.21 3.79 21.85
CA LEU A 167 0.54 4.74 21.05
C LEU A 167 2.04 4.65 21.38
N LEU A 168 2.41 4.72 22.65
CA LEU A 168 3.79 4.58 23.12
C LEU A 168 4.43 3.28 22.64
N HIS A 169 3.69 2.17 22.71
CA HIS A 169 4.15 0.88 22.20
C HIS A 169 4.50 0.94 20.71
N CYS A 170 3.61 1.51 19.88
CA CYS A 170 3.85 1.60 18.44
C CYS A 170 5.08 2.44 18.13
N VAL A 171 5.20 3.59 18.79
CA VAL A 171 6.34 4.51 18.67
C VAL A 171 7.63 3.81 19.10
N GLY A 172 7.65 3.17 20.25
CA GLY A 172 8.82 2.46 20.78
C GLY A 172 9.26 1.30 19.89
N VAL A 173 8.34 0.47 19.40
CA VAL A 173 8.67 -0.68 18.54
C VAL A 173 9.26 -0.25 17.19
N SER A 174 8.91 0.94 16.68
CA SER A 174 9.52 1.47 15.45
C SER A 174 10.96 1.95 15.62
N GLY A 175 11.40 2.24 16.84
CA GLY A 175 12.68 2.92 17.07
C GLY A 175 12.74 4.30 16.41
N SER A 176 11.59 5.00 16.30
CA SER A 176 11.52 6.28 15.60
C SER A 176 12.39 7.36 16.24
N ARG A 177 13.11 8.12 15.41
CA ARG A 177 13.96 9.25 15.81
C ARG A 177 13.20 10.58 15.81
N GLY A 178 12.07 10.63 15.11
CA GLY A 178 11.20 11.79 15.08
C GLY A 178 9.75 11.38 14.83
N MET A 179 8.85 12.32 15.06
CA MET A 179 7.42 12.14 14.79
C MET A 179 6.84 13.39 14.14
N VAL A 180 6.05 13.17 13.08
CA VAL A 180 5.13 14.17 12.55
C VAL A 180 3.73 13.82 13.00
N PHE A 181 3.03 14.76 13.63
CA PHE A 181 1.64 14.59 14.02
C PHE A 181 0.73 15.72 13.51
N GLY A 182 -0.53 15.39 13.27
CA GLY A 182 -1.54 16.37 12.91
C GLY A 182 -2.06 17.14 14.12
N GLU A 183 -2.43 18.42 13.94
CA GLU A 183 -3.08 19.25 14.97
C GLU A 183 -4.22 18.53 15.69
N GLU A 184 -4.97 17.70 14.97
CA GLU A 184 -6.14 16.97 15.45
C GLU A 184 -5.78 15.90 16.50
N LEU A 185 -4.49 15.56 16.62
CA LEU A 185 -3.98 14.57 17.56
C LEU A 185 -3.13 15.18 18.68
N ALA A 186 -3.11 16.52 18.82
CA ALA A 186 -2.32 17.19 19.86
C ALA A 186 -2.64 16.68 21.28
N ASP A 187 -3.91 16.42 21.59
CA ASP A 187 -4.32 15.87 22.89
C ASP A 187 -3.76 14.45 23.12
N ALA A 188 -3.76 13.61 22.09
CA ALA A 188 -3.20 12.26 22.16
C ALA A 188 -1.67 12.29 22.37
N ILE A 189 -0.98 13.25 21.77
CA ILE A 189 0.46 13.47 22.01
C ILE A 189 0.69 14.01 23.42
N SER A 190 -0.15 14.93 23.90
CA SER A 190 -0.04 15.47 25.25
C SER A 190 -0.11 14.38 26.32
N GLU A 191 -0.99 13.39 26.15
CA GLU A 191 -1.14 12.24 27.06
C GLU A 191 0.14 11.40 27.22
N VAL A 192 0.99 11.38 26.19
CA VAL A 192 2.19 10.52 26.15
C VAL A 192 3.50 11.29 26.14
N SER A 193 3.44 12.63 26.05
CA SER A 193 4.59 13.52 25.86
C SER A 193 5.70 13.33 26.88
N SER A 194 5.35 13.10 28.16
CA SER A 194 6.31 12.85 29.25
C SER A 194 7.00 11.49 29.17
N SER A 195 6.45 10.54 28.42
CA SER A 195 6.94 9.18 28.26
C SER A 195 7.64 8.94 26.92
N LEU A 196 7.62 9.92 26.01
CA LEU A 196 8.37 9.87 24.77
C LEU A 196 9.88 10.03 25.05
N SER A 197 10.72 9.47 24.18
CA SER A 197 12.17 9.63 24.31
C SER A 197 12.55 11.10 24.19
N GLU A 198 13.42 11.60 25.09
CA GLU A 198 13.94 12.97 25.03
C GLU A 198 14.69 13.28 23.72
N SER A 199 15.21 12.25 23.05
CA SER A 199 15.90 12.38 21.76
C SER A 199 14.97 12.48 20.56
N MET A 200 13.67 12.24 20.75
CA MET A 200 12.68 12.28 19.68
C MET A 200 12.29 13.71 19.35
N VAL A 201 12.48 14.11 18.10
CA VAL A 201 12.07 15.44 17.63
C VAL A 201 10.62 15.40 17.15
N LEU A 202 9.79 16.33 17.64
CA LEU A 202 8.37 16.41 17.33
C LEU A 202 8.07 17.54 16.34
N PHE A 203 7.23 17.24 15.34
CA PHE A 203 6.76 18.19 14.35
C PHE A 203 5.24 18.13 14.26
N CYS A 204 4.57 19.28 14.20
CA CYS A 204 3.13 19.38 14.00
C CYS A 204 2.81 19.93 12.60
N THR A 205 1.70 19.48 12.01
CA THR A 205 1.10 20.02 10.78
C THR A 205 -0.35 20.44 11.05
N GLY A 206 -0.78 21.55 10.44
CA GLY A 206 -2.01 22.25 10.79
C GLY A 206 -1.80 23.39 11.79
N ASP A 207 -2.88 24.08 12.12
CA ASP A 207 -2.94 25.30 12.93
C ASP A 207 -2.99 24.97 14.43
N LEU A 208 -1.91 24.40 14.95
CA LEU A 208 -1.76 24.19 16.39
C LEU A 208 -1.45 25.53 17.10
N ARG A 209 -2.12 25.77 18.24
CA ARG A 209 -1.93 26.99 19.01
C ARG A 209 -0.49 27.11 19.54
N PRO A 210 0.12 28.32 19.58
CA PRO A 210 1.50 28.50 20.03
C PRO A 210 1.80 28.01 21.45
N ASP A 211 0.83 28.13 22.36
CA ASP A 211 0.91 27.62 23.74
C ASP A 211 1.01 26.09 23.78
N GLN A 212 0.21 25.39 22.97
CA GLN A 212 0.26 23.93 22.85
C GLN A 212 1.56 23.47 22.19
N MET A 213 2.02 24.16 21.15
CA MET A 213 3.31 23.85 20.53
C MET A 213 4.47 23.97 21.52
N ALA A 214 4.50 25.04 22.32
CA ALA A 214 5.52 25.25 23.34
C ALA A 214 5.46 24.17 24.43
N ALA A 215 4.25 23.80 24.87
CA ALA A 215 4.06 22.74 25.86
C ALA A 215 4.55 21.37 25.35
N LEU A 216 4.28 21.04 24.08
CA LEU A 216 4.71 19.80 23.44
C LEU A 216 6.15 19.84 22.92
N LYS A 217 6.82 21.00 22.98
CA LYS A 217 8.15 21.24 22.41
C LYS A 217 8.26 20.81 20.93
N CYS A 218 7.19 21.00 20.16
CA CYS A 218 7.15 20.62 18.74
C CYS A 218 7.44 21.82 17.81
N GLN A 219 7.87 21.53 16.59
CA GLN A 219 8.13 22.51 15.54
C GLN A 219 7.01 22.49 14.48
N HIS A 220 6.67 23.66 13.92
CA HIS A 220 5.66 23.73 12.86
C HIS A 220 6.25 23.30 11.51
N LEU A 221 5.72 22.23 10.94
CA LEU A 221 6.24 21.62 9.72
C LEU A 221 5.85 22.38 8.44
N ASP A 222 4.62 22.91 8.38
CA ASP A 222 4.07 23.45 7.13
C ASP A 222 4.89 24.62 6.55
N PRO A 223 5.36 25.62 7.34
CA PRO A 223 6.24 26.67 6.84
C PRO A 223 7.60 26.17 6.36
N ILE A 224 8.14 25.12 7.01
CA ILE A 224 9.41 24.49 6.64
C ILE A 224 9.27 23.81 5.27
N LEU A 225 8.18 23.07 5.05
CA LEU A 225 7.91 22.42 3.76
C LEU A 225 7.51 23.43 2.67
N ALA A 226 6.86 24.54 3.02
CA ALA A 226 6.51 25.60 2.08
C ALA A 226 7.74 26.29 1.48
N SER A 227 8.75 26.56 2.32
CA SER A 227 10.01 27.21 1.94
C SER A 227 11.10 26.24 1.47
N GLY A 228 10.88 24.93 1.60
CA GLY A 228 11.85 23.89 1.25
C GLY A 228 12.14 23.79 -0.27
N PRO A 229 13.35 23.36 -0.67
CA PRO A 229 13.69 23.15 -2.08
C PRO A 229 12.78 22.12 -2.75
N ARG A 230 12.37 22.40 -3.99
CA ARG A 230 11.42 21.55 -4.76
C ARG A 230 12.08 20.56 -5.72
N HIS A 231 13.37 20.73 -6.00
CA HIS A 231 14.14 19.83 -6.85
C HIS A 231 14.51 18.52 -6.13
N PRO A 232 14.76 17.41 -6.86
CA PRO A 232 15.20 16.15 -6.25
C PRO A 232 16.47 16.32 -5.38
N PRO A 233 16.57 15.64 -4.23
CA PRO A 233 17.79 15.68 -3.42
C PRO A 233 18.95 15.02 -4.18
N SER A 234 20.16 15.58 -4.03
CA SER A 234 21.37 15.09 -4.72
C SER A 234 21.99 13.84 -4.09
N CYS A 235 21.37 13.25 -3.07
CA CYS A 235 21.92 12.09 -2.36
C CYS A 235 21.66 10.78 -3.11
N THR A 236 22.68 9.94 -3.19
CA THR A 236 22.53 8.58 -3.73
C THR A 236 22.19 7.62 -2.60
N VAL A 237 20.95 7.12 -2.56
CA VAL A 237 20.52 6.15 -1.56
C VAL A 237 20.73 4.73 -2.09
N SER A 238 21.46 3.89 -1.36
CA SER A 238 21.68 2.49 -1.73
C SER A 238 20.53 1.55 -1.30
N LYS A 239 19.28 1.98 -1.50
CA LYS A 239 18.09 1.13 -1.28
C LYS A 239 17.70 0.44 -2.59
N GLY A 240 17.28 -0.80 -2.49
CA GLY A 240 16.77 -1.64 -3.57
C GLY A 240 15.34 -2.10 -3.30
N PHE A 241 14.80 -2.86 -4.24
CA PHE A 241 13.38 -3.17 -4.25
C PHE A 241 12.91 -4.12 -3.12
N ASN A 242 13.81 -4.85 -2.46
CA ASN A 242 13.47 -5.67 -1.30
C ASN A 242 13.82 -5.00 0.04
N ASP A 243 14.30 -3.76 0.02
CA ASP A 243 14.56 -3.01 1.24
C ASP A 243 13.26 -2.40 1.78
N HIS A 244 13.29 -2.07 3.06
CA HIS A 244 12.16 -1.48 3.78
C HIS A 244 11.77 -0.12 3.19
N LEU A 245 10.46 0.09 3.11
CA LEU A 245 9.84 1.34 2.69
C LEU A 245 9.17 2.03 3.89
N PHE A 246 8.29 1.32 4.59
CA PHE A 246 7.62 1.82 5.80
C PHE A 246 7.09 0.67 6.67
N TYR A 247 6.66 1.01 7.87
CA TYR A 247 5.97 0.13 8.81
C TYR A 247 4.48 0.43 8.84
N ILE A 248 3.66 -0.62 8.89
CA ILE A 248 2.23 -0.56 9.18
C ILE A 248 1.97 -1.41 10.42
N TYR A 249 1.02 -0.99 11.27
CA TYR A 249 0.69 -1.74 12.48
C TYR A 249 -0.57 -2.56 12.28
N THR A 250 -0.52 -3.82 12.73
CA THR A 250 -1.65 -4.74 12.72
C THR A 250 -2.04 -5.08 14.15
N SER A 251 -3.33 -5.24 14.42
CA SER A 251 -3.84 -5.80 15.66
C SER A 251 -3.21 -7.19 15.89
N GLY A 252 -2.24 -7.25 16.80
CA GLY A 252 -1.56 -8.50 17.13
C GLY A 252 -2.51 -9.42 17.89
N THR A 253 -2.26 -10.72 17.83
CA THR A 253 -3.00 -11.73 18.63
C THR A 253 -2.82 -11.56 20.15
N THR A 254 -1.82 -10.79 20.57
CA THR A 254 -1.43 -10.53 21.96
C THR A 254 -1.97 -9.19 22.50
N GLY A 255 -2.91 -8.55 21.79
CA GLY A 255 -3.56 -7.30 22.20
C GLY A 255 -2.83 -6.03 21.73
N LEU A 256 -1.51 -5.96 21.84
CA LEU A 256 -0.73 -4.81 21.38
C LEU A 256 -0.41 -4.86 19.87
N PRO A 257 -0.43 -3.72 19.15
CA PRO A 257 -0.15 -3.68 17.72
C PRO A 257 1.28 -4.09 17.38
N LYS A 258 1.45 -4.92 16.35
CA LYS A 258 2.77 -5.35 15.85
C LYS A 258 3.16 -4.56 14.61
N ALA A 259 4.41 -4.11 14.53
CA ALA A 259 4.96 -3.46 13.34
C ALA A 259 5.21 -4.49 12.23
N ALA A 260 4.43 -4.39 11.16
CA ALA A 260 4.62 -5.14 9.93
C ALA A 260 5.47 -4.32 8.95
N ILE A 261 6.65 -4.85 8.62
CA ILE A 261 7.55 -4.25 7.64
C ILE A 261 6.92 -4.38 6.24
N VAL A 262 6.85 -3.25 5.55
CA VAL A 262 6.50 -3.17 4.13
C VAL A 262 7.75 -2.79 3.36
N VAL A 263 8.21 -3.71 2.51
CA VAL A 263 9.30 -3.49 1.55
C VAL A 263 8.75 -2.99 0.21
N HIS A 264 9.57 -2.33 -0.61
CA HIS A 264 9.12 -1.77 -1.90
C HIS A 264 8.47 -2.82 -2.82
N SER A 265 8.98 -4.05 -2.86
CA SER A 265 8.45 -5.14 -3.69
C SER A 265 7.08 -5.61 -3.19
N ARG A 266 6.82 -5.55 -1.89
CA ARG A 266 5.49 -5.83 -1.31
C ARG A 266 4.49 -4.75 -1.70
N TYR A 267 4.90 -3.48 -1.59
CA TYR A 267 4.09 -2.34 -2.01
C TYR A 267 3.69 -2.47 -3.48
N TYR A 268 4.68 -2.64 -4.37
CA TYR A 268 4.45 -2.80 -5.80
C TYR A 268 3.56 -4.00 -6.12
N ARG A 269 3.84 -5.17 -5.52
CA ARG A 269 3.09 -6.40 -5.77
C ARG A 269 1.60 -6.20 -5.47
N ILE A 270 1.26 -5.67 -4.31
CA ILE A 270 -0.13 -5.46 -3.89
C ILE A 270 -0.83 -4.48 -4.84
N ALA A 271 -0.20 -3.33 -5.13
CA ALA A 271 -0.76 -2.35 -6.04
C ALA A 271 -0.96 -2.92 -7.46
N ALA A 272 0.04 -3.65 -7.99
CA ALA A 272 -0.02 -4.29 -9.30
C ALA A 272 -1.10 -5.37 -9.40
N PHE A 273 -1.28 -6.17 -8.33
CA PHE A 273 -2.41 -7.10 -8.26
C PHE A 273 -3.74 -6.36 -8.28
N GLY A 274 -3.89 -5.27 -7.53
CA GLY A 274 -5.09 -4.43 -7.55
C GLY A 274 -5.40 -3.93 -8.96
N TYR A 275 -4.45 -3.23 -9.59
CA TYR A 275 -4.59 -2.67 -10.93
C TYR A 275 -5.06 -3.72 -11.96
N LEU A 276 -4.36 -4.85 -12.02
CA LEU A 276 -4.58 -5.87 -13.05
C LEU A 276 -5.81 -6.74 -12.76
N SER A 277 -6.09 -7.06 -11.49
CA SER A 277 -7.22 -7.92 -11.11
C SER A 277 -8.56 -7.18 -11.26
N PHE A 278 -8.59 -5.89 -10.88
CA PHE A 278 -9.77 -5.05 -11.06
C PHE A 278 -9.87 -4.42 -12.45
N ARG A 279 -8.87 -4.63 -13.31
CA ARG A 279 -8.81 -4.13 -14.69
C ARG A 279 -8.99 -2.61 -14.76
N MET A 280 -8.34 -1.93 -13.82
CA MET A 280 -8.32 -0.47 -13.77
C MET A 280 -7.70 0.09 -15.06
N LYS A 281 -8.15 1.27 -15.42
CA LYS A 281 -7.73 2.02 -16.61
C LYS A 281 -6.98 3.28 -16.17
N PRO A 282 -6.12 3.83 -17.04
CA PRO A 282 -5.40 5.07 -16.74
C PRO A 282 -6.33 6.24 -16.39
N ASP A 283 -7.54 6.30 -16.96
CA ASP A 283 -8.49 7.40 -16.73
C ASP A 283 -9.40 7.16 -15.52
N ASP A 284 -9.24 6.05 -14.79
CA ASP A 284 -10.02 5.81 -13.59
C ASP A 284 -9.64 6.80 -12.47
N ILE A 285 -10.66 7.22 -11.73
CA ILE A 285 -10.54 8.06 -10.54
C ILE A 285 -10.96 7.22 -9.34
N ILE A 286 -10.02 6.99 -8.42
CA ILE A 286 -10.24 6.18 -7.22
C ILE A 286 -10.74 7.07 -6.09
N TYR A 287 -11.87 6.70 -5.50
CA TYR A 287 -12.32 7.25 -4.23
C TYR A 287 -11.73 6.44 -3.08
N ASP A 288 -10.71 6.96 -2.38
CA ASP A 288 -10.06 6.28 -1.28
C ASP A 288 -10.49 6.86 0.07
N CYS A 289 -11.44 6.18 0.71
CA CYS A 289 -11.91 6.48 2.06
C CYS A 289 -11.31 5.54 3.13
N LEU A 290 -10.29 4.76 2.77
CA LEU A 290 -9.63 3.83 3.69
C LEU A 290 -8.45 4.53 4.39
N PRO A 291 -8.08 4.11 5.61
CA PRO A 291 -7.02 4.79 6.33
C PRO A 291 -5.65 4.64 5.65
N LEU A 292 -4.95 5.76 5.44
CA LEU A 292 -3.64 5.81 4.79
C LEU A 292 -2.50 5.27 5.68
N TYR A 293 -2.75 5.02 6.96
CA TYR A 293 -1.83 4.27 7.83
C TYR A 293 -1.95 2.75 7.65
N HIS A 294 -2.91 2.26 6.86
CA HIS A 294 -3.11 0.85 6.54
C HIS A 294 -2.82 0.53 5.08
N SER A 295 -2.57 -0.75 4.79
CA SER A 295 -2.20 -1.18 3.43
C SER A 295 -3.35 -1.03 2.43
N ALA A 296 -4.59 -1.02 2.91
CA ALA A 296 -5.76 -0.84 2.06
C ALA A 296 -5.81 0.57 1.44
N GLY A 297 -5.76 1.64 2.25
CA GLY A 297 -5.69 3.00 1.69
C GLY A 297 -4.34 3.26 1.01
N ASN A 298 -3.23 3.02 1.70
CA ASN A 298 -1.91 3.43 1.21
C ASN A 298 -1.42 2.63 -0.02
N ILE A 299 -1.68 1.33 -0.08
CA ILE A 299 -1.13 0.46 -1.14
C ILE A 299 -2.19 0.14 -2.18
N MET A 300 -3.41 -0.25 -1.78
CA MET A 300 -4.48 -0.55 -2.76
C MET A 300 -5.08 0.71 -3.38
N GLY A 301 -5.19 1.82 -2.63
CA GLY A 301 -5.61 3.12 -3.13
C GLY A 301 -4.44 3.92 -3.72
N VAL A 302 -3.62 4.54 -2.87
CA VAL A 302 -2.52 5.44 -3.28
C VAL A 302 -1.48 4.75 -4.18
N GLY A 303 -1.26 3.45 -4.03
CA GLY A 303 -0.34 2.71 -4.90
C GLY A 303 -0.72 2.73 -6.38
N GLN A 304 -2.01 2.85 -6.70
CA GLN A 304 -2.46 2.99 -8.10
C GLN A 304 -2.07 4.35 -8.68
N CYS A 305 -2.14 5.40 -7.86
CA CYS A 305 -1.65 6.72 -8.24
C CYS A 305 -0.15 6.67 -8.52
N LEU A 306 0.66 6.22 -7.57
CA LEU A 306 2.11 6.34 -7.68
C LEU A 306 2.72 5.44 -8.78
N ILE A 307 2.18 4.25 -9.01
CA ILE A 307 2.74 3.27 -9.95
C ILE A 307 2.12 3.36 -11.35
N TYR A 308 0.81 3.61 -11.42
CA TYR A 308 0.04 3.53 -12.67
C TYR A 308 -0.52 4.88 -13.14
N GLY A 309 -0.33 5.95 -12.37
CA GLY A 309 -0.71 7.30 -12.80
C GLY A 309 -2.20 7.60 -12.66
N LEU A 310 -2.94 6.87 -11.81
CA LEU A 310 -4.37 7.11 -11.57
C LEU A 310 -4.57 8.32 -10.64
N THR A 311 -5.71 8.99 -10.75
CA THR A 311 -6.10 10.03 -9.79
C THR A 311 -6.76 9.38 -8.58
N VAL A 312 -6.40 9.82 -7.37
CA VAL A 312 -6.97 9.34 -6.11
C VAL A 312 -7.57 10.51 -5.34
N VAL A 313 -8.87 10.40 -5.04
CA VAL A 313 -9.59 11.28 -4.11
C VAL A 313 -9.43 10.72 -2.71
N VAL A 314 -8.62 11.38 -1.89
CA VAL A 314 -8.36 11.00 -0.50
C VAL A 314 -9.46 11.58 0.38
N LYS A 315 -10.15 10.70 1.10
CA LYS A 315 -11.10 11.10 2.14
C LYS A 315 -10.59 10.70 3.52
N LYS A 316 -10.67 11.65 4.45
CA LYS A 316 -10.24 11.50 5.85
C LYS A 316 -10.90 10.29 6.54
N LYS A 317 -12.21 10.11 6.35
CA LYS A 317 -13.00 9.04 6.98
C LYS A 317 -14.21 8.67 6.12
N PHE A 318 -14.52 7.37 6.05
CA PHE A 318 -15.73 6.89 5.37
C PHE A 318 -17.01 7.49 5.96
N SER A 319 -17.95 7.84 5.09
CA SER A 319 -19.30 8.28 5.44
C SER A 319 -20.31 7.65 4.48
N ALA A 320 -21.21 6.83 5.01
CA ALA A 320 -22.22 6.14 4.21
C ALA A 320 -23.22 7.11 3.56
N THR A 321 -23.57 8.20 4.25
CA THR A 321 -24.53 9.20 3.76
C THR A 321 -23.94 10.07 2.64
N ARG A 322 -22.62 10.29 2.67
CA ARG A 322 -21.92 11.14 1.70
C ARG A 322 -21.26 10.36 0.56
N PHE A 323 -21.12 9.04 0.69
CA PHE A 323 -20.37 8.21 -0.25
C PHE A 323 -20.72 8.47 -1.72
N TRP A 324 -22.01 8.42 -2.06
CA TRP A 324 -22.46 8.62 -3.45
C TRP A 324 -22.32 10.06 -3.91
N GLU A 325 -22.62 11.03 -3.04
CA GLU A 325 -22.46 12.46 -3.34
C GLU A 325 -21.00 12.79 -3.67
N ASP A 326 -20.07 12.30 -2.84
CA ASP A 326 -18.64 12.53 -3.02
C ASP A 326 -18.13 11.83 -4.30
N CYS A 327 -18.56 10.59 -4.57
CA CYS A 327 -18.20 9.88 -5.80
C CYS A 327 -18.67 10.62 -7.06
N VAL A 328 -19.91 11.13 -7.07
CA VAL A 328 -20.45 11.89 -8.20
C VAL A 328 -19.73 13.24 -8.34
N GLN A 329 -19.49 13.94 -7.24
CA GLN A 329 -18.82 15.25 -7.24
C GLN A 329 -17.41 15.17 -7.86
N HIS A 330 -16.70 14.07 -7.64
CA HIS A 330 -15.33 13.87 -8.10
C HIS A 330 -15.20 12.95 -9.32
N ASN A 331 -16.32 12.54 -9.93
CA ASN A 331 -16.36 11.61 -11.06
C ASN A 331 -15.61 10.29 -10.80
N CYS A 332 -15.70 9.76 -9.59
CA CYS A 332 -15.02 8.54 -9.19
C CYS A 332 -15.58 7.34 -9.95
N THR A 333 -14.69 6.50 -10.47
CA THR A 333 -15.04 5.29 -11.23
C THR A 333 -14.70 3.99 -10.48
N VAL A 334 -13.88 4.10 -9.43
CA VAL A 334 -13.41 2.97 -8.61
C VAL A 334 -13.44 3.36 -7.13
N SER A 335 -13.81 2.42 -6.26
CA SER A 335 -13.66 2.52 -4.79
C SER A 335 -13.07 1.20 -4.28
N PRO A 336 -12.03 1.22 -3.43
CA PRO A 336 -11.40 0.04 -2.85
C PRO A 336 -12.22 -0.61 -1.72
#